data_AF-A0A9D1A4R8-F1
#
_entry.id   AF-A0A9D1A4R8-F1
#
_cell.length_a   1.000
_cell.length_b   1.000
_cell.length_c   1.000
_cell.angle_alpha   90.00
_cell.angle_beta   90.00
_cell.angle_gamma   90.00
#
_symmetry.space_group_name_H-M   'P 1'
#
loop_
_entity.id
_entity.type
_entity.pdbx_description
1 polymer ?
#
loop_
_entity_poly.entity_id
_entity_poly.type
_entity_poly.pdbx_seq_one_letter_code
_entity_poly.pdbx_strand_id
1 'polypeptide(L)' 'FDSIDEVPKFAYTMGIRNIMSAKKVLLLASGKNKAQAVYDSCFGPVTPHVPASVLQLHPDTVIIADSDALSLAKEKGVF' A
#
# COMPACT_ATOMS: atom_id res chain seq x y z
N PHE A 1 12.96 -1.06 -19.49
CA PHE A 1 11.88 -1.06 -20.48
C PHE A 1 11.87 0.32 -21.04
N ASP A 2 12.21 0.42 -22.31
CA ASP A 2 12.38 1.70 -22.97
C ASP A 2 11.04 2.15 -23.60
N SER A 3 10.05 1.26 -23.63
CA SER A 3 8.66 1.53 -24.00
C SER A 3 7.67 0.67 -23.21
N ILE A 4 6.39 1.09 -23.19
CA ILE A 4 5.31 0.34 -22.54
C ILE A 4 5.07 -1.03 -23.19
N ASP A 5 5.39 -1.15 -24.49
CA ASP A 5 5.21 -2.36 -25.28
C ASP A 5 6.17 -3.47 -24.87
N GLU A 6 7.29 -3.12 -24.23
CA GLU A 6 8.26 -4.08 -23.70
C GLU A 6 7.90 -4.61 -22.31
N VAL A 7 6.94 -3.99 -21.62
CA VAL A 7 6.56 -4.40 -20.25
C VAL A 7 5.74 -5.70 -20.31
N PRO A 8 6.13 -6.76 -19.56
CA PRO A 8 5.37 -8.01 -19.52
C PRO A 8 3.93 -7.78 -19.05
N LYS A 9 2.97 -8.28 -19.84
CA LYS A 9 1.52 -8.13 -19.56
C LYS A 9 0.99 -9.06 -18.47
N PHE A 10 1.79 -10.05 -18.05
CA PHE A 10 1.42 -11.05 -17.06
C PHE A 10 2.54 -11.23 -16.05
N ALA A 11 2.17 -11.50 -14.80
CA ALA A 11 3.10 -11.79 -13.71
C ALA A 11 2.53 -12.85 -12.79
N TYR A 12 3.39 -13.71 -12.25
CA TYR A 12 3.05 -14.57 -11.12
C TYR A 12 3.29 -13.78 -9.83
N THR A 13 2.26 -13.73 -8.97
CA THR A 13 2.33 -12.98 -7.71
C THR A 13 1.79 -13.82 -6.56
N MET A 14 2.22 -13.49 -5.35
CA MET A 14 1.64 -14.05 -4.14
C MET A 14 0.21 -13.53 -3.95
N GLY A 15 -0.69 -14.41 -3.56
CA GLY A 15 -2.04 -14.01 -3.16
C GLY A 15 -2.05 -13.27 -1.81
N ILE A 16 -3.07 -12.44 -1.61
CA ILE A 16 -3.29 -11.67 -0.37
C ILE A 16 -3.27 -12.59 0.87
N ARG A 17 -3.87 -13.78 0.78
CA ARG A 17 -3.88 -14.75 1.88
C ARG A 17 -2.47 -15.11 2.38
N ASN A 18 -1.52 -15.24 1.47
CA ASN A 18 -0.14 -15.60 1.81
C ASN A 18 0.60 -14.42 2.45
N ILE A 19 0.29 -13.19 2.03
CA ILE A 19 0.81 -11.97 2.67
C ILE A 19 0.27 -11.86 4.09
N MET A 20 -1.04 -12.07 4.27
CA MET A 20 -1.73 -12.00 5.56
C MET A 20 -1.36 -13.14 6.52
N SER A 21 -0.75 -14.23 6.05
CA SER A 21 -0.23 -15.29 6.92
C SER A 21 1.18 -15.03 7.44
N ALA A 22 1.81 -13.91 7.04
CA ALA A 22 3.10 -13.52 7.59
C ALA A 22 2.99 -13.23 9.10
N LYS A 23 4.09 -13.36 9.83
CA LYS A 23 4.11 -12.96 11.26
C LYS A 23 4.12 -11.43 11.43
N LYS A 24 4.72 -10.73 10.46
CA LYS A 24 4.88 -9.28 10.42
C LYS A 24 4.90 -8.83 8.96
N VAL A 25 4.23 -7.73 8.67
CA VAL A 25 4.24 -7.08 7.34
C VAL A 25 4.92 -5.72 7.45
N LEU A 26 5.90 -5.46 6.58
CA LEU A 26 6.53 -4.15 6.42
C LEU A 26 6.15 -3.58 5.05
N LEU A 27 5.42 -2.48 5.03
CA LEU A 27 5.05 -1.76 3.80
C LEU A 27 5.86 -0.47 3.70
N LEU A 28 6.56 -0.30 2.57
CA LEU A 28 7.33 0.89 2.26
C LEU A 28 6.62 1.69 1.18
N ALA A 29 6.45 2.99 1.39
CA ALA A 29 5.87 3.91 0.40
C ALA A 29 6.71 5.19 0.29
N SER A 30 6.96 5.64 -0.93
CA SER A 30 7.71 6.86 -1.18
C SER A 30 7.14 7.63 -2.36
N GLY A 31 7.16 8.96 -2.23
CA GLY A 31 6.75 9.91 -3.24
C GLY A 31 5.27 10.27 -3.18
N LYS A 32 4.99 11.52 -3.57
CA LYS A 32 3.65 12.12 -3.57
C LYS A 32 2.58 11.32 -4.32
N ASN A 33 2.99 10.63 -5.39
CA ASN A 33 2.10 9.78 -6.20
C ASN A 33 1.47 8.62 -5.40
N LYS A 34 2.00 8.31 -4.21
CA LYS A 34 1.49 7.28 -3.32
C LYS A 34 0.64 7.82 -2.18
N ALA A 35 0.49 9.13 -2.02
CA ALA A 35 -0.20 9.74 -0.90
C ALA A 35 -1.65 9.27 -0.72
N GLN A 36 -2.41 9.22 -1.82
CA GLN A 36 -3.78 8.71 -1.82
C GLN A 36 -3.84 7.24 -1.44
N ALA A 37 -2.97 6.41 -2.04
CA ALA A 37 -2.93 4.97 -1.78
C ALA A 37 -2.56 4.67 -0.31
N VAL A 38 -1.60 5.39 0.26
CA VAL A 38 -1.21 5.24 1.67
C VAL A 38 -2.36 5.64 2.58
N TYR A 39 -3.00 6.79 2.32
CA TYR A 39 -4.15 7.24 3.10
C TYR A 39 -5.30 6.21 3.07
N ASP A 40 -5.70 5.75 1.89
CA ASP A 40 -6.80 4.79 1.75
C ASP A 40 -6.46 3.42 2.35
N SER A 41 -5.19 3.02 2.30
CA SER A 41 -4.74 1.76 2.91
C SER A 41 -4.80 1.79 4.43
N CYS A 42 -4.53 2.94 5.06
CA CYS A 42 -4.49 3.07 6.52
C CYS A 42 -5.83 3.50 7.13
N PHE A 43 -6.56 4.41 6.46
CA PHE A 43 -7.70 5.13 7.03
C PHE A 43 -8.98 4.99 6.19
N GLY A 44 -8.89 4.42 4.99
CA GLY A 44 -10.04 4.11 4.15
C GLY A 44 -10.73 2.79 4.57
N PRO A 45 -11.90 2.48 3.99
CA PRO A 45 -12.57 1.21 4.22
C PRO A 45 -11.75 0.04 3.65
N VAL A 46 -11.82 -1.13 4.30
CA VAL A 46 -11.25 -2.36 3.76
C VAL A 46 -12.02 -2.76 2.50
N THR A 47 -11.37 -2.70 1.34
CA THR A 47 -12.01 -2.93 0.03
C THR A 47 -11.06 -3.58 -1.00
N PRO A 48 -11.55 -4.48 -1.88
CA PRO A 48 -10.75 -5.04 -2.97
C PRO A 48 -10.19 -4.00 -3.96
N HIS A 49 -10.78 -2.81 -4.03
CA HIS A 49 -10.27 -1.71 -4.88
C HIS A 49 -8.96 -1.10 -4.34
N VAL A 50 -8.68 -1.28 -3.05
CA VAL A 50 -7.43 -0.85 -2.39
C VAL A 50 -6.87 -2.07 -1.65
N PRO A 51 -6.13 -2.97 -2.34
CA PRO A 51 -5.73 -4.25 -1.75
C PRO A 51 -4.95 -4.12 -0.43
N ALA A 52 -4.15 -3.07 -0.28
CA ALA A 52 -3.40 -2.81 0.95
C ALA A 52 -4.27 -2.41 2.16
N SER A 53 -5.55 -2.07 1.96
CA SER A 53 -6.49 -1.81 3.06
C SER A 53 -6.74 -3.04 3.94
N VAL A 54 -6.55 -4.25 3.41
CA VAL A 54 -6.65 -5.49 4.19
C VAL A 54 -5.61 -5.57 5.31
N LEU A 55 -4.49 -4.85 5.19
CA LEU A 55 -3.42 -4.85 6.20
C LEU A 55 -3.86 -4.23 7.52
N GLN A 56 -4.95 -3.45 7.53
CA GLN A 56 -5.60 -2.96 8.75
C GLN A 56 -6.08 -4.11 9.65
N LEU A 57 -6.34 -5.30 9.08
CA LEU A 57 -6.77 -6.49 9.80
C LEU A 57 -5.62 -7.38 10.26
N HIS A 58 -4.39 -7.09 9.83
CA HIS A 58 -3.23 -7.90 10.18
C HIS A 58 -2.71 -7.49 11.57
N PRO A 59 -2.42 -8.45 12.47
CA PRO A 59 -2.08 -8.14 13.87
C PRO A 59 -0.77 -7.37 14.04
N ASP A 60 0.16 -7.47 13.07
CA ASP A 60 1.47 -6.83 13.15
C ASP A 60 1.90 -6.26 11.78
N THR A 61 1.50 -5.01 11.51
CA THR A 61 1.85 -4.28 10.29
C THR A 61 2.61 -3.01 10.63
N VAL A 62 3.74 -2.80 9.96
CA VAL A 62 4.53 -1.57 10.04
C VAL A 62 4.50 -0.89 8.67
N ILE A 63 4.13 0.38 8.64
CA ILE A 63 4.13 1.19 7.42
C ILE A 63 5.17 2.28 7.58
N ILE A 64 6.15 2.31 6.67
CA ILE A 64 7.16 3.36 6.60
C ILE A 64 6.91 4.14 5.32
N ALA A 65 6.62 5.42 5.48
CA ALA A 65 6.37 6.33 4.37
C ALA A 65 7.15 7.63 4.53
N ASP A 66 7.61 8.20 3.41
CA ASP A 66 8.24 9.51 3.41
C ASP A 66 7.23 10.66 3.61
N SER A 67 7.74 11.89 3.77
CA SER A 67 6.90 13.06 4.00
C SER A 67 5.87 13.29 2.91
N ASP A 68 6.23 12.98 1.67
CA ASP A 68 5.43 13.25 0.48
C ASP A 68 4.32 12.20 0.32
N ALA A 69 4.62 10.93 0.60
CA ALA A 69 3.63 9.85 0.65
C ALA A 69 2.69 9.98 1.87
N LEU A 70 3.04 10.76 2.89
CA LEU A 70 2.17 11.07 4.03
C LEU A 70 1.42 12.40 3.91
N SER A 71 1.60 13.16 2.82
CA SER A 71 1.07 14.53 2.72
C SER A 71 -0.44 14.60 2.95
N LEU A 72 -1.20 13.70 2.32
CA LEU A 72 -2.67 13.69 2.42
C LEU A 72 -3.16 13.33 3.83
N ALA A 73 -2.43 12.45 4.52
CA ALA A 73 -2.77 12.08 5.88
C ALA A 73 -2.52 13.23 6.86
N LYS A 74 -1.45 14.01 6.64
CA LYS A 74 -1.20 15.26 7.39
C LYS A 74 -2.28 16.31 7.11
N GLU A 75 -2.67 16.50 5.86
CA GLU A 75 -3.71 17.47 5.47
C GLU A 75 -5.07 17.14 6.12
N LYS A 76 -5.37 15.86 6.32
CA LYS A 76 -6.62 15.40 6.94
C LYS A 76 -6.54 15.27 8.47
N GLY A 77 -5.42 15.65 9.09
CA GLY A 77 -5.27 15.69 10.54
C GLY A 77 -5.32 14.33 11.24
N VAL A 78 -4.98 13.25 10.52
CA VAL A 78 -4.80 11.91 11.12
C VAL A 78 -3.38 11.69 11.65
N PHE A 79 -2.55 12.73 11.59
CA PHE A 79 -1.22 12.84 12.20
C PHE A 79 -0.99 14.24 12.76
#